data_AF-A0A852GYR7-F1
#
_entry.id   AF-A0A852GYR7-F1
#
_cell.length_a   1.000
_cell.length_b   1.000
_cell.length_c   1.000
_cell.angle_alpha   90.00
_cell.angle_beta   90.00
_cell.angle_gamma   90.00
#
_symmetry.space_group_name_H-M   'P 1'
#
loop_
_entity.id
_entity.type
_entity.pdbx_description
1 polymer ?
#
loop_
_entity_poly.entity_id
_entity_poly.type
_entity_poly.pdbx_seq_one_letter_code
_entity_poly.pdbx_strand_id
1 'polypeptide(L)'
;SHPLLTEPRVCSAPPETPRVESSPLRCLTLQEKLLSHYSSQLAVPKAQVSLALQLARSICTQLQNFLRNKCPELPFGSLFLSGPLLDGLESLTADHIHLMLPVVLDATLWSLIPGEDTVVRNPQYWMIKRTDLEYFPRGCSPWDRFIVGRYLSSNALNETLHKMLVASINWPAIGSLLGTVIHPVVASQELKLEVKHDQVELSITLFPVVELEDKVLLAAPPEGLVENLWLESFYRAEVSKVKELDAGDSGARQHCLCILNGVCKSHPTLHKLSGSPLTHVVL
;
A
#
# COMPACT_ATOMS: atom_id res chain seq x y z
N SER A 1 -84.91 -22.44 56.01
CA SER A 1 -84.52 -21.85 54.72
C SER A 1 -83.32 -20.93 54.93
N HIS A 2 -82.11 -21.47 54.78
CA HIS A 2 -80.86 -20.71 54.81
C HIS A 2 -80.26 -20.71 53.40
N PRO A 3 -79.87 -19.57 52.82
CA PRO A 3 -79.06 -19.56 51.61
C PRO A 3 -77.56 -19.47 51.94
N LEU A 4 -76.80 -20.31 51.24
CA LEU A 4 -75.34 -20.42 51.25
C LEU A 4 -74.71 -19.28 50.43
N LEU A 5 -73.64 -18.69 50.97
CA LEU A 5 -72.71 -17.79 50.29
C LEU A 5 -72.00 -18.49 49.13
N THR A 6 -71.93 -17.82 47.97
CA THR A 6 -71.09 -18.21 46.83
C THR A 6 -70.21 -17.00 46.45
N GLU A 7 -68.89 -17.12 46.59
CA GLU A 7 -67.91 -16.14 46.09
C GLU A 7 -67.68 -16.32 44.58
N PRO A 8 -67.51 -15.26 43.78
CA PRO A 8 -66.99 -15.37 42.43
C PRO A 8 -65.48 -15.13 42.37
N ARG A 9 -64.83 -16.04 41.62
CA ARG A 9 -63.41 -16.12 41.27
C ARG A 9 -62.85 -14.83 40.65
N VAL A 10 -61.66 -14.47 41.10
CA VAL A 10 -60.76 -13.48 40.47
C VAL A 10 -60.13 -14.10 39.21
N CYS A 11 -60.36 -13.50 38.04
CA CYS A 11 -59.62 -13.79 36.81
C CYS A 11 -58.32 -12.99 36.80
N SER A 12 -57.18 -13.68 36.80
CA SER A 12 -55.85 -13.10 36.60
C SER A 12 -55.58 -12.86 35.10
N ALA A 13 -55.20 -11.63 34.75
CA ALA A 13 -54.63 -11.29 33.45
C ALA A 13 -53.17 -11.77 33.37
N PRO A 14 -52.64 -12.12 32.17
CA PRO A 14 -51.27 -12.59 32.02
C PRO A 14 -50.26 -11.42 32.15
N PRO A 15 -49.02 -11.69 32.60
CA PRO A 15 -48.02 -10.65 32.80
C PRO A 15 -47.52 -10.11 31.45
N GLU A 16 -47.58 -8.79 31.29
CA GLU A 16 -46.97 -8.07 30.16
C GLU A 16 -45.45 -8.26 30.18
N THR A 17 -44.90 -8.74 29.06
CA THR A 17 -43.46 -8.73 28.79
C THR A 17 -42.96 -7.28 28.74
N PRO A 18 -41.85 -6.91 29.41
CA PRO A 18 -41.32 -5.57 29.33
C PRO A 18 -40.88 -5.31 27.89
N ARG A 19 -41.56 -4.36 27.23
CA ARG A 19 -41.09 -3.79 25.97
C ARG A 19 -39.72 -3.20 26.22
N VAL A 20 -38.70 -3.75 25.56
CA VAL A 20 -37.40 -3.11 25.42
C VAL A 20 -37.66 -1.82 24.65
N GLU A 21 -37.80 -0.72 25.38
CA GLU A 21 -37.80 0.62 24.80
C GLU A 21 -36.47 0.79 24.08
N SER A 22 -36.53 0.78 22.74
CA SER A 22 -35.41 1.17 21.90
C SER A 22 -35.01 2.58 22.31
N SER A 23 -33.89 2.70 23.01
CA SER A 23 -33.36 3.98 23.47
C SER A 23 -33.28 4.94 22.28
N PRO A 24 -33.65 6.23 22.46
CA PRO A 24 -33.61 7.18 21.36
C PRO A 24 -32.17 7.25 20.82
N LEU A 25 -32.03 7.16 19.49
CA LEU A 25 -30.76 7.34 18.79
C LEU A 25 -30.07 8.60 19.33
N ARG A 26 -29.04 8.41 20.17
CA ARG A 26 -28.25 9.52 20.70
C ARG A 26 -27.75 10.34 19.52
N CYS A 27 -28.18 11.60 19.42
CA CYS A 27 -27.64 12.56 18.46
C CYS A 27 -26.18 12.85 18.84
N LEU A 28 -25.27 12.02 18.35
CA LEU A 28 -23.84 12.23 18.50
C LEU A 28 -23.42 13.48 17.73
N THR A 29 -22.54 14.28 18.33
CA THR A 29 -21.84 15.37 17.66
C THR A 29 -20.94 14.81 16.54
N LEU A 30 -20.52 15.67 15.60
CA LEU A 30 -19.61 15.24 14.53
C LEU A 30 -18.33 14.62 15.09
N GLN A 31 -17.75 15.23 16.12
CA GLN A 31 -16.53 14.73 16.76
C GLN A 31 -16.73 13.32 17.36
N GLU A 32 -17.83 13.10 18.09
CA GLU A 32 -18.13 11.79 18.66
C GLU A 32 -18.38 10.74 17.58
N LYS A 33 -19.03 11.11 16.48
CA LYS A 33 -19.21 10.22 15.32
C LYS A 33 -17.89 9.83 14.68
N LEU A 34 -16.98 10.79 14.49
CA LEU A 34 -15.66 10.52 13.89
C LEU A 34 -14.81 9.62 14.79
N LEU A 35 -14.80 9.87 16.09
CA LEU A 35 -14.09 9.02 17.06
C LEU A 35 -14.68 7.62 17.13
N SER A 36 -16.02 7.51 17.19
CA SER A 36 -16.70 6.22 17.16
C SER A 36 -16.40 5.44 15.89
N HIS A 37 -16.43 6.10 14.72
CA HIS A 37 -16.08 5.50 13.43
C HIS A 37 -14.63 5.02 13.41
N TYR A 38 -13.68 5.82 13.91
CA TYR A 38 -12.27 5.42 14.01
C TYR A 38 -12.08 4.17 14.88
N SER A 39 -12.66 4.14 16.08
CA SER A 39 -12.49 3.01 17.01
C SER A 39 -13.22 1.74 16.60
N SER A 40 -14.35 1.84 15.89
CA SER A 40 -15.21 0.69 15.57
C SER A 40 -15.01 0.11 14.16
N GLN A 41 -14.69 0.96 13.17
CA GLN A 41 -14.63 0.55 11.77
C GLN A 41 -13.22 0.63 11.18
N LEU A 42 -12.38 1.55 11.66
CA LEU A 42 -11.05 1.80 11.07
C LEU A 42 -9.92 1.09 11.81
N ALA A 43 -10.13 0.70 13.07
CA ALA A 43 -9.13 0.03 13.89
C ALA A 43 -8.88 -1.40 13.42
N VAL A 44 -7.82 -1.60 12.64
CA VAL A 44 -7.36 -2.94 12.26
C VAL A 44 -6.83 -3.69 13.50
N PRO A 45 -7.23 -4.96 13.73
CA PRO A 45 -6.71 -5.76 14.83
C PRO A 45 -5.18 -5.83 14.82
N LYS A 46 -4.53 -5.41 15.93
CA LYS A 46 -3.06 -5.38 16.03
C LYS A 46 -2.39 -6.73 15.73
N ALA A 47 -3.05 -7.83 16.07
CA ALA A 47 -2.58 -9.18 15.76
C ALA A 47 -2.51 -9.43 14.23
N GLN A 48 -3.54 -9.02 13.49
CA GLN A 48 -3.57 -9.14 12.02
C GLN A 48 -2.50 -8.27 11.37
N VAL A 49 -2.31 -7.03 11.84
CA VAL A 49 -1.22 -6.15 11.37
C VAL A 49 0.14 -6.80 11.59
N SER A 50 0.41 -7.32 12.79
CA SER A 50 1.70 -7.96 13.09
C SER A 50 1.97 -9.18 12.21
N LEU A 51 0.94 -9.98 11.93
CA LEU A 51 1.03 -11.15 11.08
C LEU A 51 1.26 -10.75 9.61
N ALA A 52 0.50 -9.79 9.08
CA ALA A 52 0.67 -9.28 7.73
C ALA A 52 2.09 -8.73 7.50
N LEU A 53 2.60 -7.95 8.46
CA LEU A 53 3.97 -7.43 8.41
C LEU A 53 5.03 -8.53 8.50
N GLN A 54 4.82 -9.55 9.34
CA GLN A 54 5.73 -10.69 9.43
C GLN A 54 5.77 -11.46 8.09
N LEU A 55 4.61 -11.77 7.51
CA LEU A 55 4.50 -12.44 6.21
C LEU A 55 5.19 -11.63 5.11
N ALA A 56 4.95 -10.31 5.06
CA ALA A 56 5.60 -9.43 4.09
C ALA A 56 7.13 -9.40 4.25
N ARG A 57 7.65 -9.38 5.49
CA ARG A 57 9.11 -9.45 5.75
C ARG A 57 9.70 -10.79 5.32
N SER A 58 9.00 -11.89 5.57
CA SER A 58 9.43 -13.21 5.13
C SER A 58 9.47 -13.32 3.62
N ILE A 59 8.42 -12.85 2.92
CA ILE A 59 8.37 -12.82 1.45
C ILE A 59 9.47 -11.91 0.88
N CYS A 60 9.67 -10.73 1.45
CA CYS A 60 10.75 -9.80 1.11
C CYS A 60 12.12 -10.49 1.17
N THR A 61 12.39 -11.23 2.24
CA THR A 61 13.65 -11.97 2.40
C THR A 61 13.82 -13.06 1.34
N GLN A 62 12.78 -13.82 1.06
CA GLN A 62 12.81 -14.87 0.03
C GLN A 62 13.03 -14.28 -1.36
N LEU A 63 12.37 -13.16 -1.68
CA LEU A 63 12.54 -12.45 -2.94
C LEU A 63 13.97 -11.88 -3.07
N GLN A 64 14.53 -11.30 -2.00
CA GLN A 64 15.91 -10.80 -2.00
C GLN A 64 16.90 -11.90 -2.32
N ASN A 65 16.76 -13.05 -1.67
CA ASN A 65 17.63 -14.21 -1.89
C ASN A 65 17.51 -14.74 -3.32
N PHE A 66 16.28 -14.80 -3.84
CA PHE A 66 16.04 -15.20 -5.21
C PHE A 66 16.69 -14.24 -6.22
N LEU A 67 16.50 -12.93 -6.07
CA LEU A 67 17.10 -11.91 -6.95
C LEU A 67 18.62 -11.98 -6.94
N ARG A 68 19.23 -12.08 -5.75
CA ARG A 68 20.68 -12.22 -5.59
C ARG A 68 21.22 -13.47 -6.29
N ASN A 69 20.48 -14.57 -6.26
CA ASN A 69 20.90 -15.84 -6.88
C ASN A 69 20.66 -15.87 -8.40
N LYS A 70 19.57 -15.25 -8.88
CA LYS A 70 19.18 -15.30 -10.30
C LYS A 70 19.83 -14.20 -11.16
N CYS A 71 20.01 -13.02 -10.60
CA CYS A 71 20.59 -11.87 -11.29
C CYS A 71 21.77 -11.28 -10.47
N PRO A 72 22.82 -12.07 -10.17
CA PRO A 72 23.95 -11.60 -9.37
C PRO A 72 24.69 -10.42 -10.02
N GLU A 73 24.56 -10.24 -11.33
CA GLU A 73 25.16 -9.16 -12.10
C GLU A 73 24.40 -7.84 -12.00
N LEU A 74 23.13 -7.86 -11.59
CA LEU A 74 22.32 -6.65 -11.41
C LEU A 74 22.50 -6.13 -9.97
N PRO A 75 22.97 -4.88 -9.79
CA PRO A 75 23.23 -4.33 -8.46
C PRO A 75 21.92 -3.86 -7.81
N PHE A 76 21.04 -4.79 -7.47
CA PHE A 76 19.89 -4.50 -6.62
C PHE A 76 20.36 -4.23 -5.19
N GLY A 77 19.79 -3.20 -4.57
CA GLY A 77 19.96 -2.95 -3.14
C GLY A 77 19.14 -3.92 -2.28
N SER A 78 19.11 -3.64 -0.98
CA SER A 78 18.30 -4.41 -0.04
C SER A 78 16.82 -4.02 -0.19
N LEU A 79 15.97 -4.99 -0.51
CA LEU A 79 14.52 -4.85 -0.48
C LEU A 79 14.05 -4.36 0.90
N PHE A 80 13.10 -3.43 0.90
CA PHE A 80 12.49 -2.94 2.13
C PHE A 80 10.99 -2.73 1.95
N LEU A 81 10.25 -2.81 3.07
CA LEU A 81 8.81 -2.60 3.06
C LEU A 81 8.50 -1.10 3.18
N SER A 82 7.47 -0.66 2.46
CA SER A 82 6.92 0.68 2.53
C SER A 82 5.39 0.62 2.44
N GLY A 83 4.72 1.70 2.81
CA GLY A 83 3.28 1.85 2.64
C GLY A 83 2.52 2.05 3.95
N PRO A 84 1.22 2.39 3.84
CA PRO A 84 0.43 2.93 4.95
C PRO A 84 0.36 2.03 6.19
N LEU A 85 0.42 0.70 6.00
CA LEU A 85 0.38 -0.26 7.10
C LEU A 85 1.54 -0.08 8.08
N LEU A 86 2.75 0.13 7.55
CA LEU A 86 3.97 0.29 8.35
C LEU A 86 3.98 1.62 9.08
N ASP A 87 3.42 2.64 8.44
CA ASP A 87 3.41 3.99 8.97
C ASP A 87 2.29 4.25 9.97
N GLY A 88 1.42 3.28 10.22
CA GLY A 88 0.25 3.41 11.09
C GLY A 88 -0.86 4.27 10.48
N LEU A 89 -0.82 4.46 9.16
CA LEU A 89 -1.75 5.30 8.38
C LEU A 89 -2.81 4.48 7.64
N GLU A 90 -2.72 3.15 7.67
CA GLU A 90 -3.72 2.30 7.04
C GLU A 90 -5.03 2.27 7.83
N SER A 91 -6.12 2.25 7.07
CA SER A 91 -7.48 2.40 7.55
C SER A 91 -8.33 1.28 6.94
N LEU A 92 -9.16 0.62 7.77
CA LEU A 92 -10.08 -0.50 7.49
C LEU A 92 -9.45 -1.90 7.45
N THR A 93 -8.49 -2.15 6.57
CA THR A 93 -7.92 -3.49 6.31
C THR A 93 -6.42 -3.39 6.16
N ALA A 94 -5.67 -4.38 6.68
CA ALA A 94 -4.24 -4.52 6.42
C ALA A 94 -4.01 -5.25 5.08
N ASP A 95 -4.61 -4.73 4.02
CA ASP A 95 -4.73 -5.41 2.74
C ASP A 95 -3.64 -5.02 1.74
N HIS A 96 -2.90 -3.92 1.95
CA HIS A 96 -1.91 -3.48 0.97
C HIS A 96 -0.56 -3.10 1.58
N ILE A 97 0.52 -3.69 1.05
CA ILE A 97 1.89 -3.35 1.39
C ILE A 97 2.70 -3.14 0.12
N HIS A 98 3.59 -2.15 0.14
CA HIS A 98 4.54 -1.95 -0.92
C HIS A 98 5.91 -2.57 -0.57
N LEU A 99 6.52 -3.20 -1.55
CA LEU A 99 7.87 -3.75 -1.46
C LEU A 99 8.76 -2.93 -2.39
N MET A 100 9.71 -2.18 -1.83
CA MET A 100 10.61 -1.30 -2.57
C MET A 100 11.87 -2.06 -2.96
N LEU A 101 12.21 -2.05 -4.25
CA LEU A 101 13.40 -2.69 -4.83
C LEU A 101 14.39 -1.64 -5.32
N PRO A 102 15.44 -1.32 -4.54
CA PRO A 102 16.42 -0.33 -4.95
C PRO A 102 17.21 -0.80 -6.18
N VAL A 103 17.20 0.02 -7.22
CA VAL A 103 17.98 -0.08 -8.45
C VAL A 103 19.17 0.86 -8.29
N VAL A 104 20.35 0.30 -7.96
CA VAL A 104 21.53 1.11 -7.66
C VAL A 104 22.20 1.58 -8.95
N LEU A 105 22.12 2.87 -9.24
CA LEU A 105 22.75 3.50 -10.40
C LEU A 105 24.07 4.16 -10.02
N ASP A 106 25.02 4.14 -10.96
CA ASP A 106 26.27 4.90 -10.85
C ASP A 106 26.02 6.35 -11.30
N ALA A 107 26.15 7.31 -10.38
CA ALA A 107 25.91 8.72 -10.66
C ALA A 107 26.82 9.31 -11.76
N THR A 108 27.92 8.64 -12.12
CA THR A 108 28.79 9.06 -13.23
C THR A 108 28.27 8.63 -14.61
N LEU A 109 27.41 7.61 -14.66
CA LEU A 109 26.94 7.00 -15.91
C LEU A 109 25.50 7.40 -16.26
N TRP A 110 24.78 7.99 -15.31
CA TRP A 110 23.35 8.28 -15.41
C TRP A 110 23.07 9.72 -14.94
N SER A 111 22.17 10.41 -15.65
CA SER A 111 21.70 11.75 -15.28
C SER A 111 20.18 11.81 -15.30
N LEU A 112 19.60 12.69 -14.49
CA LEU A 112 18.16 12.94 -14.49
C LEU A 112 17.77 14.02 -15.50
N ILE A 113 16.60 13.84 -16.13
CA ILE A 113 15.95 14.85 -16.96
C ILE A 113 14.50 15.00 -16.46
N PRO A 114 14.09 16.20 -16.04
CA PRO A 114 12.73 16.46 -15.60
C PRO A 114 11.72 16.23 -16.73
N GLY A 115 10.56 15.66 -16.41
CA GLY A 115 9.53 15.33 -17.39
C GLY A 115 8.89 16.55 -18.04
N GLU A 116 8.90 17.70 -17.37
CA GLU A 116 8.49 19.00 -17.90
C GLU A 116 9.34 19.46 -19.10
N ASP A 117 10.62 19.07 -19.13
CA ASP A 117 11.56 19.40 -20.21
C ASP A 117 11.50 18.39 -21.37
N THR A 118 10.64 17.37 -21.26
CA THR A 118 10.44 16.36 -22.29
C THR A 118 9.20 16.65 -23.14
N VAL A 119 8.98 15.83 -24.17
CA VAL A 119 7.75 15.87 -24.98
C VAL A 119 6.47 15.60 -24.17
N VAL A 120 6.59 14.95 -23.01
CA VAL A 120 5.46 14.63 -22.13
C VAL A 120 5.00 15.86 -21.34
N ARG A 121 5.90 16.81 -21.06
CA ARG A 121 5.61 18.06 -20.32
C ARG A 121 4.88 17.85 -19.00
N ASN A 122 5.28 16.82 -18.23
CA ASN A 122 4.67 16.50 -16.94
C ASN A 122 5.74 16.46 -15.83
N PRO A 123 5.63 17.33 -14.80
CA PRO A 123 6.63 17.44 -13.73
C PRO A 123 6.63 16.28 -12.73
N GLN A 124 5.63 15.41 -12.75
CA GLN A 124 5.61 14.23 -11.88
C GLN A 124 6.55 13.14 -12.36
N TYR A 125 6.97 13.20 -13.63
CA TYR A 125 7.74 12.17 -14.28
C TYR A 125 9.17 12.61 -14.55
N TRP A 126 10.06 11.64 -14.66
CA TRP A 126 11.47 11.83 -14.91
C TRP A 126 11.99 10.82 -15.94
N MET A 127 12.96 11.25 -16.74
CA MET A 127 13.76 10.36 -17.58
C MET A 127 15.14 10.17 -16.95
N ILE A 128 15.62 8.93 -16.94
CA ILE A 128 16.98 8.60 -16.50
C ILE A 128 17.81 8.35 -17.75
N LYS A 129 18.72 9.28 -18.08
CA LYS A 129 19.52 9.26 -19.30
C LYS A 129 20.88 8.62 -19.05
N ARG A 130 21.31 7.76 -19.97
CA ARG A 130 22.68 7.23 -20.02
C ARG A 130 23.63 8.27 -20.60
N THR A 131 24.64 8.69 -19.84
CA THR A 131 25.64 9.69 -20.21
C THR A 131 26.93 9.06 -20.73
N ASP A 132 27.81 9.88 -21.32
CA ASP A 132 29.20 9.51 -21.61
C ASP A 132 29.41 8.20 -22.39
N LEU A 133 28.48 7.86 -23.28
CA LEU A 133 28.53 6.65 -24.11
C LEU A 133 29.77 6.58 -25.02
N GLU A 134 30.41 7.72 -25.29
CA GLU A 134 31.66 7.80 -26.06
C GLU A 134 32.86 7.24 -25.28
N TYR A 135 32.87 7.42 -23.96
CA TYR A 135 33.94 6.95 -23.07
C TYR A 135 33.59 5.62 -22.40
N PHE A 136 32.33 5.46 -22.01
CA PHE A 136 31.79 4.26 -21.36
C PHE A 136 30.70 3.65 -22.25
N PRO A 137 31.05 2.77 -23.21
CA PRO A 137 30.09 2.18 -24.12
C PRO A 137 29.07 1.30 -23.40
N ARG A 138 28.03 0.89 -24.14
CA ARG A 138 27.02 -0.04 -23.63
C ARG A 138 27.66 -1.36 -23.21
N GLY A 139 27.27 -1.87 -22.05
CA GLY A 139 27.84 -3.05 -21.41
C GLY A 139 28.72 -2.69 -20.20
N CYS A 140 29.15 -1.44 -20.08
CA CYS A 140 29.86 -0.95 -18.89
C CYS A 140 28.93 -0.85 -17.67
N SER A 141 27.63 -0.59 -17.87
CA SER A 141 26.64 -0.67 -16.80
C SER A 141 25.79 -1.94 -16.93
N PRO A 142 25.56 -2.70 -15.84
CA PRO A 142 24.64 -3.85 -15.88
C PRO A 142 23.22 -3.47 -16.32
N TRP A 143 22.81 -2.22 -16.08
CA TRP A 143 21.52 -1.66 -16.44
C TRP A 143 21.39 -1.30 -17.92
N ASP A 144 22.49 -1.34 -18.70
CA ASP A 144 22.46 -1.02 -20.13
C ASP A 144 21.52 -1.94 -20.93
N ARG A 145 21.21 -3.13 -20.39
CA ARG A 145 20.24 -4.08 -20.97
C ARG A 145 18.78 -3.60 -20.94
N PHE A 146 18.45 -2.62 -20.09
CA PHE A 146 17.11 -2.05 -19.95
C PHE A 146 17.00 -0.67 -20.62
N ILE A 147 18.00 -0.28 -21.42
CA ILE A 147 17.98 0.98 -22.14
C ILE A 147 17.09 0.86 -23.38
N VAL A 148 16.16 1.80 -23.52
CA VAL A 148 15.42 2.07 -24.75
C VAL A 148 15.88 3.42 -25.31
N GLY A 149 16.49 3.41 -26.49
CA GLY A 149 17.16 4.59 -27.04
C GLY A 149 18.42 4.96 -26.23
N ARG A 150 18.33 5.99 -25.38
CA ARG A 150 19.41 6.41 -24.45
C ARG A 150 18.93 6.55 -23.01
N TYR A 151 17.79 5.97 -22.68
CA TYR A 151 17.13 6.14 -21.39
C TYR A 151 16.88 4.79 -20.73
N LEU A 152 17.04 4.73 -19.41
CA LEU A 152 16.67 3.57 -18.62
C LEU A 152 15.14 3.46 -18.59
N SER A 153 14.59 2.45 -19.24
CA SER A 153 13.14 2.26 -19.33
C SER A 153 12.62 1.58 -18.06
N SER A 154 11.69 2.25 -17.37
CA SER A 154 10.92 1.68 -16.27
C SER A 154 10.09 0.47 -16.73
N ASN A 155 9.43 0.55 -17.89
CA ASN A 155 8.67 -0.56 -18.46
C ASN A 155 9.55 -1.78 -18.79
N ALA A 156 10.71 -1.60 -19.44
CA ALA A 156 11.58 -2.73 -19.76
C ALA A 156 12.06 -3.49 -18.51
N LEU A 157 12.32 -2.75 -17.42
CA LEU A 157 12.64 -3.32 -16.13
C LEU A 157 11.42 -4.04 -15.51
N ASN A 158 10.25 -3.39 -15.49
CA ASN A 158 9.01 -3.96 -14.96
C ASN A 158 8.59 -5.22 -15.72
N GLU A 159 8.64 -5.24 -17.05
CA GLU A 159 8.33 -6.45 -17.84
C GLU A 159 9.27 -7.61 -17.51
N THR A 160 10.56 -7.32 -17.33
CA THR A 160 11.55 -8.36 -17.00
C THR A 160 11.30 -8.91 -15.60
N LEU A 161 11.04 -8.04 -14.63
CA LEU A 161 10.68 -8.44 -13.28
C LEU A 161 9.34 -9.20 -13.26
N HIS A 162 8.33 -8.77 -14.01
CA HIS A 162 7.03 -9.44 -14.10
C HIS A 162 7.18 -10.87 -14.63
N LYS A 163 7.91 -11.04 -15.74
CA LYS A 163 8.24 -12.38 -16.29
C LYS A 163 8.96 -13.24 -15.27
N MET A 164 9.87 -12.65 -14.50
CA MET A 164 10.61 -13.36 -13.46
C MET A 164 9.71 -13.77 -12.28
N LEU A 165 8.87 -12.87 -11.79
CA LEU A 165 7.89 -13.14 -10.74
C LEU A 165 6.95 -14.26 -11.19
N VAL A 166 6.35 -14.18 -12.37
CA VAL A 166 5.34 -15.14 -12.82
C VAL A 166 5.95 -16.51 -13.17
N ALA A 167 7.08 -16.54 -13.88
CA ALA A 167 7.58 -17.77 -14.49
C ALA A 167 8.77 -18.43 -13.77
N SER A 168 9.56 -17.67 -13.01
CA SER A 168 10.86 -18.16 -12.49
C SER A 168 10.87 -18.43 -11.00
N ILE A 169 9.97 -17.83 -10.23
CA ILE A 169 9.87 -18.03 -8.77
C ILE A 169 8.93 -19.19 -8.48
N ASN A 170 9.38 -20.11 -7.62
CA ASN A 170 8.53 -21.19 -7.12
C ASN A 170 7.67 -20.70 -5.94
N TRP A 171 6.62 -19.93 -6.24
CA TRP A 171 5.68 -19.42 -5.23
C TRP A 171 5.01 -20.52 -4.40
N PRO A 172 4.62 -21.68 -4.96
CA PRO A 172 4.06 -22.77 -4.15
C PRO A 172 5.02 -23.28 -3.06
N ALA A 173 6.33 -23.36 -3.34
CA ALA A 173 7.31 -23.75 -2.34
C ALA A 173 7.48 -22.67 -1.25
N ILE A 174 7.54 -21.40 -1.63
CA ILE A 174 7.62 -20.28 -0.66
C ILE A 174 6.36 -20.22 0.19
N GLY A 175 5.18 -20.39 -0.42
CA GLY A 175 3.90 -20.43 0.27
C GLY A 175 3.82 -21.58 1.28
N SER A 176 4.21 -22.79 0.85
CA SER A 176 4.24 -23.96 1.74
C SER A 176 5.16 -23.78 2.94
N LEU A 177 6.32 -23.11 2.76
CA LEU A 177 7.24 -22.78 3.85
C LEU A 177 6.62 -21.80 4.85
N LEU A 178 5.81 -20.85 4.38
CA LEU A 178 5.21 -19.79 5.20
C LEU A 178 3.80 -20.15 5.71
N GLY A 179 3.25 -21.30 5.33
CA GLY A 179 1.86 -21.66 5.61
C GLY A 179 0.87 -20.73 4.89
N THR A 180 1.24 -20.18 3.74
CA THR A 180 0.43 -19.24 2.96
C THR A 180 0.28 -19.70 1.52
N VAL A 181 -0.74 -19.17 0.86
CA VAL A 181 -0.92 -19.34 -0.57
C VAL A 181 -0.53 -18.03 -1.24
N ILE A 182 0.55 -18.05 -2.02
CA ILE A 182 1.09 -16.87 -2.70
C ILE A 182 0.91 -17.04 -4.20
N HIS A 183 0.27 -16.06 -4.85
CA HIS A 183 0.08 -16.05 -6.29
C HIS A 183 0.46 -14.69 -6.90
N PRO A 184 1.30 -14.67 -7.95
CA PRO A 184 1.52 -13.46 -8.72
C PRO A 184 0.30 -13.16 -9.59
N VAL A 185 -0.08 -11.89 -9.71
CA VAL A 185 -1.22 -11.47 -10.52
C VAL A 185 -0.79 -11.39 -11.98
N VAL A 186 -1.16 -12.41 -12.78
CA VAL A 186 -0.68 -12.57 -14.16
C VAL A 186 -1.25 -11.53 -15.14
N ALA A 187 -2.48 -11.07 -14.88
CA ALA A 187 -3.20 -10.16 -15.79
C ALA A 187 -2.91 -8.67 -15.53
N SER A 188 -2.13 -8.34 -14.50
CA SER A 188 -1.80 -6.96 -14.17
C SER A 188 -0.50 -6.52 -14.83
N GLN A 189 -0.43 -5.26 -15.26
CA GLN A 189 0.84 -4.61 -15.61
C GLN A 189 1.66 -4.26 -14.36
N GLU A 190 1.03 -4.26 -13.19
CA GLU A 190 1.67 -4.07 -11.90
C GLU A 190 2.38 -5.35 -11.43
N LEU A 191 3.51 -5.17 -10.74
CA LEU A 191 4.25 -6.26 -10.09
C LEU A 191 3.57 -6.65 -8.77
N LYS A 192 2.38 -7.26 -8.87
CA LYS A 192 1.50 -7.53 -7.73
C LYS A 192 1.48 -9.02 -7.34
N LEU A 193 1.49 -9.28 -6.04
CA LEU A 193 1.36 -10.59 -5.42
C LEU A 193 0.15 -10.61 -4.49
N GLU A 194 -0.69 -11.63 -4.64
CA GLU A 194 -1.78 -11.92 -3.71
C GLU A 194 -1.33 -13.02 -2.73
N VAL A 195 -1.45 -12.73 -1.44
CA VAL A 195 -1.04 -13.59 -0.34
C VAL A 195 -2.27 -13.91 0.49
N LYS A 196 -2.67 -15.17 0.52
CA LYS A 196 -3.80 -15.66 1.31
C LYS A 196 -3.27 -16.49 2.47
N HIS A 197 -3.60 -16.06 3.68
CA HIS A 197 -3.39 -16.78 4.93
C HIS A 197 -4.74 -16.94 5.62
N ASP A 198 -4.89 -17.95 6.48
CA ASP A 198 -6.16 -18.27 7.16
C ASP A 198 -6.79 -17.10 7.93
N GLN A 199 -5.97 -16.10 8.30
CA GLN A 199 -6.36 -14.95 9.11
C GLN A 199 -6.28 -13.61 8.38
N VAL A 200 -5.55 -13.53 7.27
CA VAL A 200 -5.26 -12.27 6.55
C VAL A 200 -5.15 -12.52 5.05
N GLU A 201 -5.77 -11.64 4.27
CA GLU A 201 -5.55 -11.54 2.82
C GLU A 201 -4.76 -10.27 2.57
N LEU A 202 -3.61 -10.40 1.90
CA LEU A 202 -2.65 -9.33 1.71
C LEU A 202 -2.27 -9.23 0.23
N SER A 203 -2.30 -8.02 -0.28
CA SER A 203 -1.75 -7.64 -1.58
C SER A 203 -0.39 -6.97 -1.38
N ILE A 204 0.65 -7.52 -2.00
CA ILE A 204 1.99 -6.94 -2.02
C ILE A 204 2.29 -6.42 -3.41
N THR A 205 2.63 -5.15 -3.54
CA THR A 205 3.07 -4.55 -4.82
C THR A 205 4.55 -4.24 -4.77
N LEU A 206 5.31 -4.76 -5.73
CA LEU A 206 6.74 -4.52 -5.88
C LEU A 206 6.97 -3.27 -6.74
N PHE A 207 7.79 -2.35 -6.24
CA PHE A 207 8.17 -1.14 -6.97
C PHE A 207 9.70 -1.06 -7.07
N PRO A 208 10.27 -1.12 -8.28
CA PRO A 208 11.65 -0.72 -8.49
C PRO A 208 11.82 0.77 -8.18
N VAL A 209 12.85 1.11 -7.42
CA VAL A 209 13.12 2.47 -6.94
C VAL A 209 14.54 2.88 -7.29
N VAL A 210 14.69 4.06 -7.88
CA VAL A 210 15.99 4.71 -8.06
C VAL A 210 16.06 5.91 -7.12
N GLU A 211 17.13 5.99 -6.32
CA GLU A 211 17.48 7.20 -5.59
C GLU A 211 18.69 7.85 -6.27
N LEU A 212 18.52 9.06 -6.81
CA LEU A 212 19.57 9.81 -7.51
C LEU A 212 19.32 11.31 -7.34
N GLU A 213 20.36 12.11 -7.11
CA GLU A 213 20.25 13.58 -6.95
C GLU A 213 19.16 14.02 -5.93
N ASP A 214 19.07 13.32 -4.79
CA ASP A 214 18.05 13.51 -3.75
C ASP A 214 16.59 13.28 -4.20
N LYS A 215 16.39 12.72 -5.40
CA LYS A 215 15.09 12.31 -5.94
C LYS A 215 14.86 10.82 -5.74
N VAL A 216 13.62 10.47 -5.41
CA VAL A 216 13.17 9.07 -5.30
C VAL A 216 12.21 8.80 -6.45
N LEU A 217 12.63 7.94 -7.38
CA LEU A 217 11.91 7.65 -8.61
C LEU A 217 11.41 6.20 -8.60
N LEU A 218 10.14 6.00 -8.90
CA LEU A 218 9.48 4.69 -8.94
C LEU A 218 9.25 4.27 -10.39
N ALA A 219 9.51 3.00 -10.68
CA ALA A 219 8.97 2.35 -11.87
C ALA A 219 7.50 1.96 -11.61
N ALA A 220 6.64 2.98 -11.52
CA ALA A 220 5.19 2.79 -11.43
C ALA A 220 4.64 2.09 -12.69
N PRO A 221 3.49 1.39 -12.61
CA PRO A 221 2.86 0.80 -13.78
C PRO A 221 2.63 1.86 -14.87
N PRO A 222 2.81 1.48 -16.15
CA PRO A 222 2.73 2.43 -17.26
C PRO A 222 1.31 2.94 -17.45
N GLU A 223 1.11 4.26 -17.41
CA GLU A 223 -0.16 4.90 -17.80
C GLU A 223 -0.01 5.66 -19.12
N GLY A 224 -0.47 5.08 -20.24
CA GLY A 224 -0.49 5.80 -21.53
C GLY A 224 0.90 6.16 -22.06
N LEU A 225 1.11 7.39 -22.54
CA LEU A 225 2.35 7.81 -23.24
C LEU A 225 3.62 7.87 -22.35
N VAL A 226 3.52 7.54 -21.07
CA VAL A 226 4.61 7.65 -20.09
C VAL A 226 5.26 6.31 -19.72
N GLU A 227 5.06 5.26 -20.52
CA GLU A 227 5.43 3.89 -20.13
C GLU A 227 6.91 3.72 -19.74
N ASN A 228 7.81 4.48 -20.36
CA ASN A 228 9.25 4.41 -20.10
C ASN A 228 9.74 5.40 -19.03
N LEU A 229 8.86 6.26 -18.51
CA LEU A 229 9.20 7.28 -17.54
C LEU A 229 9.14 6.74 -16.11
N TRP A 230 9.84 7.43 -15.22
CA TRP A 230 9.85 7.14 -13.80
C TRP A 230 9.02 8.18 -13.06
N LEU A 231 8.20 7.73 -12.11
CA LEU A 231 7.34 8.60 -11.31
C LEU A 231 8.07 9.08 -10.06
N GLU A 232 8.08 10.38 -9.77
CA GLU A 232 8.64 10.89 -8.52
C GLU A 232 7.75 10.52 -7.32
N SER A 233 8.36 9.95 -6.29
CA SER A 233 7.67 9.57 -5.05
C SER A 233 7.93 10.58 -3.94
N PHE A 234 6.84 11.18 -3.47
CA PHE A 234 6.86 12.08 -2.31
C PHE A 234 6.46 11.40 -1.00
N TYR A 235 6.04 10.12 -1.07
CA TYR A 235 5.43 9.42 0.06
C TYR A 235 6.24 9.48 1.36
N ARG A 236 7.55 9.20 1.29
CA ARG A 236 8.42 9.23 2.48
C ARG A 236 8.49 10.64 3.09
N ALA A 237 8.58 11.67 2.25
CA ALA A 237 8.64 13.06 2.69
C ALA A 237 7.31 13.53 3.27
N GLU A 238 6.20 13.19 2.62
CA GLU A 238 4.83 13.48 3.07
C GLU A 238 4.57 12.89 4.48
N VAL A 239 4.80 11.59 4.64
CA VAL A 239 4.57 10.88 5.92
C VAL A 239 5.50 11.42 7.01
N SER A 240 6.78 11.64 6.69
CA SER A 240 7.71 12.23 7.64
C SER A 240 7.25 13.61 8.09
N LYS A 241 6.73 14.44 7.17
CA LYS A 241 6.29 15.79 7.50
C LYS A 241 5.06 15.80 8.39
N VAL A 242 4.07 14.94 8.10
CA VAL A 242 2.88 14.79 8.95
C VAL A 242 3.28 14.35 10.36
N LYS A 243 4.18 13.38 10.48
CA LYS A 243 4.67 12.88 11.78
C LYS A 243 5.44 13.95 12.56
N GLU A 244 6.28 14.72 11.89
CA GLU A 244 7.03 15.84 12.47
C GLU A 244 6.08 16.91 13.04
N LEU A 245 5.06 17.30 12.28
CA LEU A 245 4.10 18.32 12.72
C LEU A 245 3.29 17.86 13.93
N ASP A 246 2.79 16.62 13.91
CA ASP A 246 2.06 16.06 15.06
C ASP A 246 2.94 15.88 16.29
N ALA A 247 4.22 15.54 16.14
CA ALA A 247 5.15 15.47 17.26
C ALA A 247 5.45 16.85 17.86
N GLY A 248 5.41 17.91 17.05
CA GLY A 248 5.69 19.28 17.48
C GLY A 248 4.59 19.91 18.34
N ASP A 249 3.32 19.57 18.10
CA ASP A 249 2.18 20.15 18.81
C ASP A 249 1.21 19.14 19.45
N SER A 250 1.57 17.84 19.43
CA SER A 250 0.67 16.74 19.82
C SER A 250 -0.64 16.75 19.03
N GLY A 251 -0.57 17.15 17.76
CA GLY A 251 -1.70 17.26 16.85
C GLY A 251 -2.30 15.91 16.47
N ALA A 252 -3.43 15.99 15.77
CA ALA A 252 -4.21 14.83 15.33
C ALA A 252 -4.22 14.67 13.80
N ARG A 253 -3.20 15.16 13.08
CA ARG A 253 -3.15 15.13 11.61
C ARG A 253 -3.14 13.71 11.07
N GLN A 254 -2.35 12.82 11.68
CA GLN A 254 -2.34 11.39 11.35
C GLN A 254 -3.72 10.77 11.56
N HIS A 255 -4.38 11.07 12.68
CA HIS A 255 -5.74 10.56 12.95
C HIS A 255 -6.76 11.08 11.94
N CYS A 256 -6.69 12.36 11.58
CA CYS A 256 -7.52 12.96 10.54
C CYS A 256 -7.31 12.26 9.19
N LEU A 257 -6.06 12.04 8.81
CA LEU A 257 -5.68 11.34 7.58
C LEU A 257 -6.20 9.89 7.56
N CYS A 258 -6.10 9.15 8.66
CA CYS A 258 -6.66 7.79 8.77
C CYS A 258 -8.18 7.79 8.60
N ILE A 259 -8.88 8.77 9.19
CA ILE A 259 -10.33 8.90 9.06
C ILE A 259 -10.72 9.22 7.61
N LEU A 260 -10.06 10.20 6.99
CA LEU A 260 -10.31 10.58 5.59
C LEU A 260 -10.06 9.42 4.64
N ASN A 261 -8.96 8.69 4.79
CA ASN A 261 -8.66 7.51 3.99
C ASN A 261 -9.72 6.42 4.18
N GLY A 262 -10.16 6.17 5.41
CA GLY A 262 -11.21 5.17 5.70
C GLY A 262 -12.56 5.54 5.09
N VAL A 263 -12.95 6.81 5.19
CA VAL A 263 -14.17 7.32 4.55
C VAL A 263 -14.06 7.21 3.03
N CYS A 264 -12.96 7.64 2.42
CA CYS A 264 -12.82 7.57 0.96
C CYS A 264 -12.79 6.13 0.44
N LYS A 265 -12.07 5.21 1.11
CA LYS A 265 -12.03 3.79 0.75
C LYS A 265 -13.39 3.09 0.83
N SER A 266 -14.22 3.44 1.82
CA SER A 266 -15.55 2.84 2.02
C SER A 266 -16.61 3.35 1.04
N HIS A 267 -16.39 4.49 0.38
CA HIS A 267 -17.36 5.11 -0.51
C HIS A 267 -16.99 4.89 -1.99
N PRO A 268 -17.83 4.21 -2.79
CA PRO A 268 -17.54 3.91 -4.20
C PRO A 268 -17.27 5.14 -5.08
N THR A 269 -17.78 6.32 -4.72
CA THR A 269 -17.53 7.55 -5.47
C THR A 269 -16.22 8.24 -5.09
N LEU A 270 -15.70 7.98 -3.89
CA LEU A 270 -14.52 8.63 -3.32
C LEU A 270 -13.28 7.72 -3.29
N HIS A 271 -13.41 6.43 -3.63
CA HIS A 271 -12.32 5.46 -3.55
C HIS A 271 -11.04 5.85 -4.31
N LYS A 272 -11.14 6.73 -5.33
CA LYS A 272 -9.99 7.26 -6.07
C LYS A 272 -9.19 8.32 -5.30
N LEU A 273 -9.78 8.94 -4.28
CA LEU A 273 -9.11 9.88 -3.39
C LEU A 273 -8.48 9.07 -2.25
N SER A 274 -7.26 8.59 -2.46
CA SER A 274 -6.53 7.81 -1.46
C SER A 274 -5.06 8.16 -1.45
N GLY A 275 -4.41 8.09 -0.29
CA GLY A 275 -2.96 8.31 -0.18
C GLY A 275 -2.57 9.78 -0.35
N SER A 276 -1.64 10.07 -1.28
CA SER A 276 -0.97 11.36 -1.45
C SER A 276 -1.94 12.56 -1.54
N PRO A 277 -3.03 12.56 -2.35
CA PRO A 277 -3.95 13.69 -2.41
C PRO A 277 -4.58 14.07 -1.06
N LEU A 278 -4.92 13.07 -0.23
CA LEU A 278 -5.46 13.32 1.10
C LEU A 278 -4.38 13.80 2.07
N THR A 279 -3.16 13.29 1.94
CA THR A 279 -2.02 13.77 2.73
C THR A 279 -1.74 15.25 2.45
N HIS A 280 -1.80 15.67 1.19
CA HIS A 280 -1.63 17.07 0.79
C HIS A 280 -2.76 18.00 1.24
N VAL A 281 -3.97 17.48 1.52
CA VAL A 281 -5.05 18.29 2.12
C VAL A 281 -4.77 18.55 3.61
N VAL A 282 -4.05 17.64 4.27
CA VAL A 282 -3.72 17.72 5.69
C VAL A 282 -2.43 18.51 5.95
N LEU A 283 -1.50 18.52 5.00
CA LEU A 283 -0.26 19.30 5.01
C LEU A 283 -0.49 20.76 4.60
#